data_AF-A0AA94VB93-F1
#
_entry.id   AF-A0AA94VB93-F1
#
_cell.length_a   1.000
_cell.length_b   1.000
_cell.length_c   1.000
_cell.angle_alpha   90.00
_cell.angle_beta   90.00
_cell.angle_gamma   90.00
#
_symmetry.space_group_name_H-M   'P 1'
#
loop_
_entity.id
_entity.type
_entity.pdbx_description
1 polymer ?
#
loop_
_entity_poly.entity_id
_entity_poly.type
_entity_poly.pdbx_seq_one_letter_code
_entity_poly.pdbx_strand_id
1 'polypeptide(L)'
;MFKAGGFTMMLSCDANQVSSCDPQEISLCAALQAVIAYADGQEKSSISVTSVEGRIVLSGEVETLSAFEHAVIIAECFASRPIIADLAIRQRPCTYLETPSRRIHLANNNRSEKQ
;
A
#
# COMPACT_ATOMS: atom_id res chain seq x y z
N MET A 1 15.25 -31.51 36.71
CA MET A 1 15.22 -30.04 36.75
C MET A 1 15.32 -29.54 35.32
N PHE A 2 14.22 -29.10 34.71
CA PHE A 2 14.24 -28.44 33.40
C PHE A 2 13.65 -27.03 33.58
N LYS A 3 14.50 -26.04 33.36
CA LYS A 3 14.19 -24.61 33.42
C LYS A 3 13.82 -24.18 32.00
N ALA A 4 12.53 -24.17 31.68
CA ALA A 4 12.04 -23.53 30.47
C ALA A 4 11.78 -22.06 30.80
N GLY A 5 12.68 -21.18 30.36
CA GLY A 5 12.45 -19.74 30.37
C GLY A 5 11.34 -19.41 29.38
N GLY A 6 10.12 -19.25 29.89
CA GLY A 6 9.00 -18.73 29.12
C GLY A 6 9.19 -17.23 28.91
N PHE A 7 9.54 -16.82 27.70
CA PHE A 7 9.33 -15.45 27.27
C PHE A 7 7.86 -15.31 26.91
N THR A 8 7.07 -14.80 27.85
CA THR A 8 5.70 -14.36 27.56
C THR A 8 5.79 -13.11 26.69
N MET A 9 5.59 -13.25 25.37
CA MET A 9 5.29 -12.10 24.51
C MET A 9 3.93 -11.55 24.93
N MET A 10 3.94 -10.49 25.74
CA MET A 10 2.76 -9.71 26.05
C MET A 10 2.58 -8.73 24.90
N LEU A 11 1.70 -9.06 23.94
CA LEU A 11 1.22 -8.07 22.98
C LEU A 11 0.39 -7.07 23.79
N SER A 12 0.91 -5.87 23.98
CA SER A 12 0.20 -4.77 24.64
C SER A 12 -1.00 -4.38 23.76
N CYS A 13 -2.14 -5.01 24.00
CA CYS A 13 -3.41 -4.56 23.45
C CYS A 13 -3.77 -3.26 24.16
N ASP A 14 -3.67 -2.14 23.45
CA ASP A 14 -4.09 -0.84 23.96
C ASP A 14 -5.60 -0.90 24.27
N ALA A 15 -5.93 -0.76 25.56
CA ALA A 15 -7.24 -1.01 26.12
C ALA A 15 -8.18 0.18 25.94
N ASN A 16 -8.47 0.57 24.70
CA ASN A 16 -9.47 1.61 24.43
C ASN A 16 -10.39 1.37 23.23
N GLN A 17 -10.56 0.11 22.81
CA GLN A 17 -11.64 -0.26 21.88
C GLN A 17 -12.31 -1.54 22.36
N VAL A 18 -13.42 -1.39 23.08
CA VAL A 18 -14.34 -2.49 23.40
C VAL A 18 -15.12 -2.83 22.14
N SER A 19 -14.44 -3.46 21.19
CA SER A 19 -15.04 -4.41 20.27
C SER A 19 -14.72 -5.77 20.86
N SER A 20 -15.68 -6.68 20.96
CA SER A 20 -15.36 -8.06 21.36
C SER A 20 -14.27 -8.58 20.42
N CYS A 21 -13.06 -8.77 20.94
CA CYS A 21 -11.92 -9.26 20.19
C CYS A 21 -12.19 -10.69 19.74
N ASP A 22 -12.95 -10.86 18.66
CA ASP A 22 -13.12 -12.15 18.01
C ASP A 22 -11.76 -12.50 17.37
N PRO A 23 -11.10 -13.57 17.82
CA PRO A 23 -9.81 -13.97 17.27
C PRO A 23 -9.88 -14.24 15.76
N GLN A 24 -11.04 -14.60 15.22
CA GLN A 24 -11.23 -14.79 13.77
C GLN A 24 -11.12 -13.46 13.02
N GLU A 25 -11.75 -12.42 13.55
CA GLU A 25 -11.72 -11.06 12.97
C GLU A 25 -10.31 -10.48 13.01
N ILE A 26 -9.61 -10.65 14.13
CA ILE A 26 -8.22 -10.18 14.29
C ILE A 26 -7.31 -10.92 13.32
N SER A 27 -7.48 -12.24 13.20
CA SER A 27 -6.67 -13.07 12.30
C SER A 27 -6.91 -12.70 10.84
N LEU A 28 -8.17 -12.46 10.44
CA LEU A 28 -8.52 -12.03 9.10
C LEU A 28 -7.92 -10.66 8.76
N CYS A 29 -8.07 -9.68 9.65
CA CYS A 29 -7.53 -8.33 9.44
C CYS A 29 -6.00 -8.36 9.32
N ALA A 30 -5.33 -9.10 10.21
CA ALA A 30 -3.88 -9.25 10.16
C ALA A 30 -3.41 -9.95 8.87
N ALA A 31 -4.10 -11.01 8.44
CA ALA A 31 -3.80 -11.71 7.20
C ALA A 31 -3.98 -10.80 5.99
N LEU A 32 -5.09 -10.07 5.90
CA LEU A 32 -5.36 -9.10 4.85
C LEU A 32 -4.28 -8.02 4.79
N GLN A 33 -3.93 -7.44 5.95
CA GLN A 33 -2.90 -6.42 6.02
C GLN A 33 -1.55 -6.93 5.54
N ALA A 34 -1.17 -8.16 5.89
CA ALA A 34 0.06 -8.78 5.43
C ALA A 34 0.05 -9.06 3.92
N VAL A 35 -1.05 -9.58 3.38
CA VAL A 35 -1.18 -9.86 1.94
C VAL A 35 -1.12 -8.57 1.13
N ILE A 36 -1.84 -7.53 1.56
CA ILE A 36 -1.82 -6.21 0.92
C ILE A 36 -0.41 -5.62 0.97
N ALA A 37 0.26 -5.65 2.12
CA ALA A 37 1.61 -5.09 2.26
C ALA A 37 2.65 -5.81 1.37
N TYR A 38 2.43 -7.08 1.03
CA TYR A 38 3.31 -7.85 0.15
C TYR A 38 2.97 -7.69 -1.35
N ALA A 39 1.81 -7.12 -1.67
CA ALA A 39 1.38 -6.98 -3.06
C ALA A 39 2.25 -5.95 -3.81
N ASP A 40 2.52 -6.24 -5.08
CA ASP A 40 3.31 -5.37 -5.93
C ASP A 40 2.67 -3.98 -6.06
N GLY A 41 3.50 -2.93 -5.99
CA GLY A 41 3.07 -1.54 -6.01
C GLY A 41 2.57 -0.97 -4.67
N GLN A 42 2.64 -1.72 -3.55
CA GLN A 42 2.26 -1.26 -2.21
C GLN A 42 3.43 -0.81 -1.31
N GLU A 43 4.66 -0.83 -1.83
CA GLU A 43 5.91 -0.56 -1.11
C GLU A 43 5.94 0.78 -0.36
N LYS A 44 5.21 1.78 -0.88
CA LYS A 44 5.13 3.13 -0.31
C LYS A 44 3.75 3.46 0.27
N SER A 45 2.88 2.46 0.36
CA SER A 45 1.56 2.56 0.96
C SER A 45 1.62 2.23 2.44
N SER A 46 0.77 2.88 3.24
CA SER A 46 0.56 2.58 4.64
C SER A 46 -0.93 2.30 4.82
N ILE A 47 -1.28 1.01 4.85
CA ILE A 47 -2.67 0.55 4.91
C ILE A 47 -2.88 -0.22 6.21
N SER A 48 -3.89 0.19 6.98
CA SER A 48 -4.37 -0.51 8.17
C SER A 48 -5.71 -1.17 7.86
N VAL A 49 -5.89 -2.41 8.31
CA VAL A 49 -7.11 -3.19 8.10
C VAL A 49 -7.81 -3.41 9.43
N THR A 50 -9.09 -3.06 9.50
CA THR A 50 -9.93 -3.29 10.68
C THR A 50 -11.27 -3.87 10.29
N SER A 51 -11.94 -4.53 11.23
CA SER A 51 -13.30 -5.05 11.06
C SER A 51 -14.24 -4.30 11.97
N VAL A 52 -15.31 -3.74 11.40
CA VAL A 52 -16.32 -2.95 12.11
C VAL A 52 -17.70 -3.41 11.64
N GLU A 53 -18.53 -3.87 12.58
CA GLU A 53 -19.92 -4.27 12.32
C GLU A 53 -20.09 -5.25 11.14
N GLY A 54 -19.17 -6.20 10.99
CA GLY A 54 -19.27 -7.17 9.91
C GLY A 54 -18.61 -6.74 8.59
N ARG A 55 -17.99 -5.56 8.54
CA ARG A 55 -17.40 -4.96 7.33
C ARG A 55 -15.90 -4.79 7.51
N ILE A 56 -15.15 -4.93 6.43
CA ILE A 56 -13.72 -4.65 6.44
C ILE A 56 -13.48 -3.20 6.06
N VAL A 57 -12.72 -2.49 6.88
CA VAL A 57 -12.34 -1.10 6.65
C VAL A 57 -10.84 -1.06 6.34
N LEU A 58 -10.51 -0.59 5.15
CA LEU A 58 -9.15 -0.26 4.73
C LEU A 58 -8.94 1.22 4.98
N SER A 59 -7.92 1.58 5.75
CA SER A 59 -7.62 2.98 6.09
C SER A 59 -6.15 3.30 5.90
N GLY A 60 -5.84 4.56 5.59
CA GLY A 60 -4.46 5.04 5.47
C GLY A 60 -4.16 5.70 4.12
N GLU A 61 -2.94 5.51 3.62
CA GLU A 61 -2.41 6.25 2.48
C GLU A 61 -1.80 5.31 1.42
N VAL A 62 -2.04 5.61 0.15
CA VAL A 62 -1.48 4.87 -1.00
C VAL A 62 -0.82 5.82 -2.01
N GLU A 63 0.18 5.35 -2.76
CA GLU A 63 0.93 6.20 -3.68
C GLU A 63 0.22 6.44 -5.02
N THR A 64 -0.57 5.47 -5.48
CA THR A 64 -1.20 5.51 -6.82
C THR A 64 -2.64 5.00 -6.79
N LEU A 65 -3.42 5.34 -7.81
CA LEU A 65 -4.76 4.76 -8.01
C LEU A 65 -4.69 3.24 -8.22
N SER A 66 -3.66 2.74 -8.92
CA SER A 66 -3.47 1.30 -9.10
C SER A 66 -3.22 0.59 -7.76
N ALA A 67 -2.44 1.20 -6.85
CA ALA A 67 -2.27 0.68 -5.49
C ALA A 67 -3.59 0.71 -4.70
N PHE A 68 -4.41 1.75 -4.84
CA PHE A 68 -5.75 1.78 -4.27
C PHE A 68 -6.59 0.58 -4.75
N GLU A 69 -6.70 0.40 -6.06
CA GLU A 69 -7.51 -0.65 -6.68
C GLU A 69 -7.03 -2.05 -6.29
N HIS A 70 -5.71 -2.28 -6.29
CA HIS A 70 -5.13 -3.56 -5.85
C HIS A 70 -5.48 -3.89 -4.39
N ALA A 71 -5.40 -2.91 -3.48
CA ALA A 71 -5.74 -3.14 -2.07
C ALA A 71 -7.21 -3.54 -1.90
N VAL A 72 -8.11 -2.87 -2.64
CA VAL A 72 -9.56 -3.17 -2.61
C VAL A 72 -9.84 -4.56 -3.18
N ILE A 73 -9.27 -4.90 -4.34
CA ILE A 73 -9.46 -6.22 -4.98
C ILE A 73 -9.00 -7.34 -4.06
N ILE A 74 -7.82 -7.21 -3.44
CA ILE A 74 -7.33 -8.19 -2.47
C ILE A 74 -8.33 -8.33 -1.31
N ALA A 75 -8.77 -7.22 -0.72
CA ALA A 75 -9.71 -7.27 0.39
C ALA A 75 -11.03 -7.95 0.03
N GLU A 76 -11.59 -7.65 -1.15
CA GLU A 76 -12.81 -8.30 -1.66
C GLU A 76 -12.62 -9.81 -1.86
N CYS A 77 -11.49 -10.22 -2.44
CA CYS A 77 -11.19 -11.63 -2.70
C CYS A 77 -11.12 -12.47 -1.42
N PHE A 78 -10.59 -11.93 -0.32
CA PHE A 78 -10.35 -12.70 0.90
C PHE A 78 -11.43 -12.51 1.98
N ALA A 79 -12.10 -11.36 2.02
CA ALA A 79 -13.03 -11.06 3.10
C ALA A 79 -14.44 -11.62 2.85
N SER A 80 -14.89 -11.77 1.60
CA SER A 80 -16.28 -12.11 1.23
C SER A 80 -17.35 -11.23 1.92
N ARG A 81 -16.96 -10.02 2.32
CA ARG A 81 -17.72 -9.08 3.15
C ARG A 81 -17.66 -7.69 2.53
N PRO A 82 -18.59 -6.79 2.89
CA PRO A 82 -18.55 -5.42 2.41
C PRO A 82 -17.22 -4.74 2.78
N ILE A 83 -16.60 -4.08 1.81
CA ILE A 83 -15.37 -3.33 1.98
C ILE A 83 -15.68 -1.84 2.03
N ILE A 84 -15.11 -1.14 3.00
CA ILE A 84 -15.06 0.32 3.09
C ILE A 84 -13.61 0.73 2.87
N ALA A 85 -13.33 1.44 1.79
CA ALA A 85 -11.99 1.92 1.48
C ALA A 85 -11.87 3.42 1.77
N ASP A 86 -11.28 3.75 2.92
CA ASP A 86 -10.95 5.10 3.35
C ASP A 86 -9.44 5.34 3.17
N LEU A 87 -9.00 5.30 1.92
CA LEU A 87 -7.59 5.43 1.54
C LEU A 87 -7.35 6.76 0.83
N ALA A 88 -6.41 7.55 1.34
CA ALA A 88 -5.97 8.77 0.70
C ALA A 88 -4.88 8.47 -0.34
N ILE A 89 -5.03 8.97 -1.57
CA ILE A 89 -4.00 8.88 -2.60
C ILE A 89 -3.02 10.04 -2.41
N ARG A 90 -1.77 9.73 -2.06
CA ARG A 90 -0.68 10.70 -1.96
C ARG A 90 -0.39 11.27 -3.34
N GLN A 91 -0.80 12.52 -3.56
CA GLN A 91 -0.34 13.27 -4.72
C GLN A 91 1.12 13.65 -4.48
N ARG A 92 2.06 12.91 -5.08
CA ARG A 92 3.40 13.44 -5.24
C ARG A 92 3.33 14.66 -6.15
N PRO A 93 3.97 15.78 -5.81
CA PRO A 93 4.21 16.84 -6.77
C PRO A 93 4.93 16.20 -7.97
N CYS A 94 4.33 16.27 -9.15
CA CYS A 94 5.07 16.01 -10.39
C CYS A 94 6.20 17.05 -10.47
N THR A 95 7.36 16.73 -9.90
CA THR A 95 8.59 17.39 -10.33
C THR A 95 8.86 16.89 -11.73
N TYR A 96 8.25 17.59 -12.69
CA TYR A 96 8.61 17.53 -14.09
C TYR A 96 10.05 18.04 -14.19
N LEU A 97 11.00 17.16 -13.93
CA LEU A 97 12.36 17.36 -14.40
C LEU A 97 12.27 17.20 -15.92
N GLU A 98 11.97 18.30 -16.60
CA GLU A 98 12.45 18.47 -17.97
C GLU A 98 13.95 18.22 -17.92
N THR A 99 14.38 17.03 -18.28
CA THR A 99 15.65 16.90 -18.97
C THR A 99 15.46 17.69 -20.26
N PRO A 100 16.12 18.87 -20.43
CA PRO A 100 16.05 19.54 -21.71
C PRO A 100 16.61 18.56 -22.73
N SER A 101 15.73 18.04 -23.59
CA SER A 101 16.11 17.22 -24.72
C SER A 101 17.26 17.92 -25.42
N ARG A 102 18.48 17.37 -25.33
CA ARG A 102 19.59 17.79 -26.18
C ARG A 102 19.16 17.48 -27.60
N ARG A 103 18.51 18.44 -28.27
CA ARG A 103 18.33 18.44 -29.72
C ARG A 103 19.74 18.29 -30.29
N ILE A 104 20.05 17.10 -30.76
CA ILE A 104 21.24 16.85 -31.56
C ILE A 104 21.02 17.66 -32.83
N HIS A 105 21.60 18.87 -32.88
CA HIS A 105 21.70 19.65 -34.10
C HIS A 105 22.69 18.92 -35.01
N LEU A 106 22.16 18.09 -35.91
CA LEU A 106 22.95 17.53 -37.00
C LEU A 106 23.22 18.67 -37.99
N ALA A 107 24.34 19.38 -37.82
CA ALA A 107 24.82 20.37 -38.77
C ALA A 107 25.18 19.66 -40.07
N ASN A 108 24.27 19.72 -41.05
CA ASN A 108 24.50 19.17 -42.37
C ASN A 108 25.37 20.17 -43.17
N ASN A 109 26.69 20.04 -43.06
CA ASN A 109 27.64 20.84 -43.83
C ASN A 109 27.73 20.32 -45.27
N ASN A 110 26.68 20.56 -46.07
CA ASN A 110 26.77 20.39 -47.52
C ASN A 110 27.53 21.57 -48.12
N ARG A 111 28.87 21.47 -48.12
CA ARG A 111 29.76 22.36 -48.87
C ARG A 111 29.52 22.11 -50.37
N SER A 112 28.62 22.86 -50.97
CA SER A 112 28.51 22.98 -52.43
C SER A 112 29.49 24.07 -52.87
N GLU A 113 30.75 23.69 -53.11
CA GLU A 113 31.63 24.52 -53.94
C GLU A 113 31.17 24.38 -55.40
N LYS A 114 30.44 25.39 -55.87
CA LYS A 114 30.27 25.65 -57.30
C LYS A 114 31.00 26.95 -57.64
N GLN A 115 31.83 26.81 -58.67
CA GLN A 115 32.52 27.81 -59.52
C GLN A 115 33.80 28.45 -58.97
#